data_AF-A0A8A1MCS5-F1
#
_entry.id   AF-A0A8A1MCS5-F1
#
_cell.length_a   1.000
_cell.length_b   1.000
_cell.length_c   1.000
_cell.angle_alpha   90.00
_cell.angle_beta   90.00
_cell.angle_gamma   90.00
#
_symmetry.space_group_name_H-M   'P 1'
#
loop_
_entity.id
_entity.type
_entity.pdbx_description
1 polymer ?
#
loop_
_entity_poly.entity_id
_entity_poly.type
_entity_poly.pdbx_seq_one_letter_code
_entity_poly.pdbx_strand_id
1 'polypeptide(L)'
;MFIYSPPFTSIHLLNIIVQFVFDFCLYKFCNSSPQSIYYLILSSFLAGSLHPCAGHFIAEHYFFSKTGAGTESIEELRRQKSDNQEADKPAGDASSPLANLTPPETYSYYGPLNLLTYNVGLHNEHHDFPAVPWTRLYALHNIAKEFYEPLPSHRSWVWVIYTFILDSNVGLWCRVKRAEGGRIVGGGGGGATAAGDGGGWKESEIQN
;
A
#
# COMPACT_ATOMS: atom_id res chain seq x y z
N MET A 1 -3.74 13.29 -1.33
CA MET A 1 -5.11 13.80 -1.51
C MET A 1 -5.80 13.81 -0.16
N PHE A 2 -5.98 15.00 0.41
CA PHE A 2 -6.57 15.17 1.74
C PHE A 2 -8.09 15.08 1.64
N ILE A 3 -8.63 13.89 1.88
CA ILE A 3 -10.09 13.65 1.96
C ILE A 3 -10.67 14.32 3.22
N TYR A 4 -9.81 14.68 4.17
CA TYR A 4 -10.13 15.40 5.38
C TYR A 4 -9.04 16.45 5.64
N SER A 5 -9.43 17.72 5.70
CA SER A 5 -8.56 18.82 6.14
C SER A 5 -8.86 19.09 7.61
N PRO A 6 -8.06 18.57 8.56
CA PRO A 6 -8.25 18.88 9.97
C PRO A 6 -8.16 20.40 10.17
N PRO A 7 -8.99 20.98 11.05
CA PRO A 7 -8.89 22.41 11.35
C PRO A 7 -7.50 22.71 11.93
N PHE A 8 -6.89 23.78 11.46
CA PHE A 8 -5.61 24.21 11.99
C PHE A 8 -5.79 24.70 13.42
N THR A 9 -5.19 24.00 14.37
CA THR A 9 -5.25 24.32 15.80
C THR A 9 -3.88 24.72 16.33
N SER A 10 -3.82 25.22 17.56
CA SER A 10 -2.57 25.64 18.20
C SER A 10 -1.52 24.52 18.29
N ILE A 11 -1.92 23.24 18.30
CA ILE A 11 -0.96 22.12 18.27
C ILE A 11 -0.18 22.04 16.95
N HIS A 12 -0.81 22.44 15.84
CA HIS A 12 -0.14 22.47 14.53
C HIS A 12 0.90 23.58 14.50
N LEU A 13 0.56 24.77 15.03
CA LEU A 13 1.52 25.86 15.19
C LEU A 13 2.68 25.46 16.10
N LEU A 14 2.40 24.80 17.23
CA LEU A 14 3.43 24.31 18.14
C LEU A 14 4.35 23.31 17.43
N ASN A 15 3.80 22.34 16.71
CA ASN A 15 4.59 21.38 15.93
C ASN A 15 5.50 22.08 14.92
N ILE A 16 4.99 23.08 14.18
CA ILE A 16 5.79 23.87 13.24
C ILE A 16 6.95 24.58 13.96
N ILE A 17 6.67 25.26 15.08
CA ILE A 17 7.71 25.95 15.87
C ILE A 17 8.76 24.97 16.35
N VAL A 18 8.35 23.81 16.89
CA VAL A 18 9.27 22.78 17.39
C VAL A 18 10.18 22.25 16.27
N GLN A 19 9.62 21.97 15.08
CA GLN A 19 10.41 21.52 13.92
C GLN A 19 11.44 22.58 13.50
N PHE A 20 11.03 23.84 13.38
CA PHE A 20 11.97 24.93 13.04
C PHE A 20 13.06 25.12 14.09
N VAL A 21 12.73 25.03 15.38
CA VAL A 21 13.71 25.11 16.47
C VAL A 21 14.69 23.94 16.39
N PHE A 22 14.21 22.73 16.16
CA PHE A 22 15.06 21.54 16.00
C PHE A 22 16.03 21.70 14.83
N ASP A 23 15.54 22.08 13.65
CA ASP A 23 16.36 22.29 12.45
C ASP A 23 17.40 23.40 12.66
N PHE A 24 17.02 24.49 13.33
CA PHE A 24 17.95 25.57 13.68
C PHE A 24 19.02 25.10 14.67
N CYS A 25 18.65 24.36 15.70
CA CYS A 25 19.59 23.78 16.65
C CYS A 25 20.55 22.82 15.95
N LEU A 26 20.06 21.94 15.08
CA LEU A 26 20.88 21.02 14.29
C LEU A 26 21.89 21.78 13.43
N TYR A 27 21.44 22.81 12.71
CA TYR A 27 22.30 23.69 11.93
C TYR A 27 23.42 24.29 12.78
N LYS A 28 23.09 24.77 13.99
CA LYS A 28 24.09 25.34 14.92
C LYS A 28 25.07 24.30 15.46
N PHE A 29 24.59 23.13 15.86
CA PHE A 29 25.45 22.04 16.35
C PHE A 29 26.35 21.46 15.26
N CYS A 30 25.93 21.50 13.99
CA CYS A 30 26.75 21.15 12.85
C CYS A 30 27.64 22.33 12.38
N ASN A 31 28.13 23.17 13.30
CA ASN A 31 29.02 24.31 13.00
C ASN A 31 28.45 25.31 11.98
N SER A 32 27.13 25.52 11.97
CA SER A 32 26.45 26.40 11.00
C SER A 32 26.68 25.97 9.54
N SER A 33 26.86 24.67 9.31
CA SER A 33 27.00 24.04 8.00
C SER A 33 25.62 23.78 7.37
N PRO A 34 25.32 24.34 6.18
CA PRO A 34 24.04 24.11 5.48
C PRO A 34 23.87 22.65 5.00
N GLN A 35 24.95 21.86 4.96
CA GLN A 35 24.94 20.46 4.56
C GLN A 35 23.98 19.61 5.40
N SER A 36 23.83 19.92 6.70
CA SER A 36 22.87 19.26 7.59
C SER A 36 21.43 19.42 7.11
N ILE A 37 21.04 20.64 6.73
CA ILE A 37 19.70 20.95 6.21
C ILE A 37 19.51 20.36 4.80
N TYR A 38 20.51 20.46 3.93
CA TYR A 38 20.43 19.81 2.62
C TYR A 38 20.28 18.30 2.73
N TYR A 39 20.99 17.67 3.66
CA TYR A 39 20.84 16.25 3.92
C TYR A 39 19.40 15.90 4.31
N LEU A 40 18.75 16.66 5.21
CA LEU A 40 17.37 16.41 5.62
C LEU A 40 16.36 16.58 4.46
N ILE A 41 16.51 17.65 3.67
CA ILE A 41 15.63 17.91 2.52
C ILE A 41 15.80 16.82 1.46
N LEU A 42 17.04 16.49 1.10
CA LEU A 42 17.34 15.48 0.10
C LEU A 42 16.94 14.08 0.59
N SER A 43 17.11 13.78 1.87
CA SER A 43 16.66 12.51 2.45
C SER A 43 15.13 12.39 2.43
N SER A 44 14.42 13.47 2.75
CA SER A 44 12.95 13.51 2.69
C SER A 44 12.44 13.34 1.26
N PHE A 45 13.08 14.00 0.29
CA PHE A 45 12.80 13.81 -1.12
C PHE A 45 13.10 12.36 -1.51
N LEU A 46 14.29 11.84 -1.25
CA LEU A 46 14.67 10.48 -1.63
C LEU A 46 13.79 9.42 -0.98
N ALA A 47 13.34 9.61 0.27
CA ALA A 47 12.49 8.65 0.97
C ALA A 47 11.09 8.50 0.34
N GLY A 48 10.58 9.54 -0.32
CA GLY A 48 9.22 9.57 -0.88
C GLY A 48 9.12 9.82 -2.39
N SER A 49 10.25 9.94 -3.10
CA SER A 49 10.30 10.35 -4.51
C SER A 49 10.53 9.16 -5.46
N LEU A 50 10.73 9.46 -6.75
CA LEU A 50 10.82 8.53 -7.87
C LEU A 50 12.08 7.65 -7.77
N HIS A 51 12.00 6.60 -6.97
CA HIS A 51 12.89 5.45 -7.02
C HIS A 51 12.07 4.16 -7.00
N PRO A 52 12.60 3.04 -7.53
CA PRO A 52 11.85 1.78 -7.60
C PRO A 52 11.23 1.32 -6.28
N CYS A 53 11.91 1.56 -5.15
CA CYS A 53 11.40 1.16 -3.83
C CYS A 53 10.22 2.01 -3.32
N ALA A 54 10.05 3.25 -3.78
CA ALA A 54 8.90 4.09 -3.40
C ALA A 54 7.58 3.53 -3.95
N GLY A 55 7.64 2.68 -4.98
CA GLY A 55 6.48 1.98 -5.52
C GLY A 55 5.82 1.06 -4.50
N HIS A 56 6.50 0.74 -3.39
CA HIS A 56 5.91 0.01 -2.27
C HIS A 56 4.69 0.71 -1.69
N PHE A 57 4.71 2.04 -1.53
CA PHE A 57 3.57 2.80 -1.00
C PHE A 57 2.30 2.63 -1.85
N ILE A 58 2.48 2.54 -3.18
CA ILE A 58 1.37 2.32 -4.11
C ILE A 58 0.99 0.84 -4.09
N ALA A 59 1.97 -0.06 -4.17
CA ALA A 59 1.74 -1.50 -4.20
C ALA A 59 0.95 -1.99 -2.99
N GLU A 60 1.28 -1.51 -1.78
CA GLU A 60 0.57 -1.88 -0.56
C GLU A 60 -0.88 -1.41 -0.57
N HIS A 61 -1.21 -0.26 -1.15
CA HIS A 61 -2.51 0.38 -0.92
C HIS A 61 -3.42 0.44 -2.14
N TYR A 62 -2.93 0.07 -3.33
CA TYR A 62 -3.68 0.16 -4.57
C TYR A 62 -3.86 -1.22 -5.20
N PHE A 63 -5.07 -1.45 -5.68
CA PHE A 63 -5.46 -2.67 -6.35
C PHE A 63 -5.77 -2.39 -7.82
N PHE A 64 -4.99 -3.01 -8.71
CA PHE A 64 -5.16 -2.87 -10.14
C PHE A 64 -5.94 -4.06 -10.67
N SER A 65 -7.28 -3.96 -10.65
CA SER A 65 -8.19 -5.02 -11.10
C SER A 65 -8.43 -5.01 -12.61
N LYS A 66 -8.30 -3.84 -13.24
CA LYS A 66 -8.57 -3.62 -14.67
C LYS A 66 -7.30 -3.66 -15.53
N THR A 67 -6.15 -3.98 -14.95
CA THR A 67 -4.89 -4.10 -15.67
C THR A 67 -4.68 -5.54 -16.11
N GLY A 68 -4.17 -5.77 -17.34
CA GLY A 68 -4.06 -7.11 -17.92
C GLY A 68 -3.13 -8.08 -17.16
N ALA A 69 -2.23 -7.57 -16.30
CA ALA A 69 -1.33 -8.36 -15.48
C ALA A 69 -0.85 -7.57 -14.25
N GLY A 70 -0.12 -8.21 -13.32
CA GLY A 70 0.71 -7.56 -12.31
C GLY A 70 0.21 -7.67 -10.86
N THR A 71 -1.02 -8.15 -10.66
CA THR A 71 -1.69 -8.34 -9.36
C THR A 71 -2.04 -9.79 -9.05
N GLU A 72 -1.66 -10.72 -9.93
CA GLU A 72 -1.95 -12.14 -9.76
C GLU A 72 -1.40 -12.69 -8.45
N SER A 73 -2.16 -13.60 -7.84
CA SER A 73 -1.69 -14.35 -6.68
C SER A 73 -0.56 -15.32 -7.06
N ILE A 74 0.25 -15.74 -6.08
CA ILE A 74 1.32 -16.73 -6.33
C ILE A 74 0.70 -18.05 -6.83
N GLU A 75 -0.43 -18.43 -6.27
CA GLU A 75 -1.17 -19.63 -6.65
C GLU A 75 -1.65 -19.58 -8.11
N GLU A 76 -2.25 -18.45 -8.54
CA GLU A 76 -2.72 -18.25 -9.92
C GLU A 76 -1.57 -18.43 -10.93
N LEU A 77 -0.40 -17.85 -10.66
CA LEU A 77 0.75 -18.00 -11.57
C LEU A 77 1.29 -19.42 -11.61
N ARG A 78 1.30 -20.13 -10.48
CA ARG A 78 1.75 -21.54 -10.47
C ARG A 78 0.81 -22.40 -11.30
N ARG A 79 -0.50 -22.15 -11.23
CA ARG A 79 -1.52 -22.84 -12.04
C ARG A 79 -1.37 -22.53 -13.53
N GLN A 80 -1.18 -21.26 -13.90
CA GLN A 80 -0.92 -20.89 -15.31
C GLN A 80 0.34 -21.58 -15.85
N LYS A 81 1.39 -21.69 -15.03
CA LYS A 81 2.63 -22.38 -15.39
C LYS A 81 2.45 -23.90 -15.52
N SER A 82 1.59 -24.54 -14.73
CA SER A 82 1.32 -25.97 -14.84
C SER A 82 0.50 -26.33 -16.07
N ASP A 83 -0.40 -25.44 -16.49
CA ASP A 83 -1.39 -25.73 -17.51
C ASP A 83 -0.90 -25.43 -18.94
N ASN A 84 0.32 -24.90 -19.12
CA ASN A 84 0.91 -24.49 -20.41
C ASN A 84 -0.04 -23.61 -21.27
N GLN A 85 -1.01 -22.96 -20.64
CA GLN A 85 -1.92 -22.05 -21.29
C GLN A 85 -1.42 -20.63 -21.06
N GLU A 86 -0.99 -20.00 -22.16
CA GLU A 86 -0.98 -18.55 -22.29
C GLU A 86 -2.44 -18.11 -22.22
N ALA A 87 -2.96 -17.92 -21.00
CA ALA A 87 -4.32 -17.50 -20.79
C ALA A 87 -4.45 -16.06 -21.27
N ASP A 88 -5.03 -15.90 -22.46
CA ASP A 88 -5.57 -14.64 -22.95
C ASP A 88 -6.61 -14.17 -21.91
N LYS A 89 -6.19 -13.27 -21.01
CA LYS A 89 -7.09 -12.73 -19.98
C LYS A 89 -7.95 -11.64 -20.62
N PRO A 90 -9.28 -11.81 -20.73
CA PRO A 90 -10.13 -10.66 -20.95
C PRO A 90 -10.01 -9.77 -19.71
N ALA A 91 -9.87 -8.45 -19.94
CA ALA A 91 -9.82 -7.48 -18.86
C ALA A 91 -11.06 -7.62 -17.97
N GLY A 92 -10.86 -7.96 -16.68
CA GLY A 92 -11.93 -8.04 -15.69
C GLY A 92 -12.73 -9.35 -15.69
N ASP A 93 -12.07 -10.51 -15.66
CA ASP A 93 -12.77 -11.78 -15.50
C ASP A 93 -13.32 -11.96 -14.06
N ALA A 94 -14.65 -12.01 -13.95
CA ALA A 94 -15.40 -12.32 -12.73
C ALA A 94 -15.14 -13.74 -12.18
N SER A 95 -14.32 -14.54 -12.88
CA SER A 95 -13.87 -15.87 -12.45
C SER A 95 -12.58 -15.88 -11.61
N SER A 96 -11.88 -14.73 -11.47
CA SER A 96 -10.69 -14.68 -10.60
C SER A 96 -11.09 -15.06 -9.17
N PRO A 97 -10.33 -15.96 -8.49
CA PRO A 97 -10.47 -16.25 -7.05
C PRO A 97 -10.59 -14.99 -6.16
N LEU A 98 -10.09 -13.85 -6.65
CA LEU A 98 -10.13 -12.53 -6.03
C LEU A 98 -11.53 -11.88 -6.03
N ALA A 99 -12.42 -12.26 -6.95
CA ALA A 99 -13.74 -11.63 -7.12
C ALA A 99 -14.68 -11.87 -5.93
N ASN A 100 -14.48 -12.98 -5.21
CA ASN A 100 -15.31 -13.37 -4.06
C ASN A 100 -14.64 -13.13 -2.70
N LEU A 101 -13.37 -12.72 -2.68
CA LEU A 101 -12.68 -12.37 -1.44
C LEU A 101 -12.95 -10.91 -1.09
N THR A 102 -13.18 -10.61 0.19
CA THR A 102 -13.11 -9.23 0.65
C THR A 102 -11.70 -8.74 0.34
N PRO A 103 -11.52 -7.73 -0.53
CA PRO A 103 -10.22 -7.31 -0.97
C PRO A 103 -9.45 -6.84 0.25
N PRO A 104 -8.24 -7.36 0.45
CA PRO A 104 -7.44 -6.98 1.59
C PRO A 104 -7.11 -5.48 1.47
N GLU A 105 -7.11 -4.79 2.60
CA GLU A 105 -6.77 -3.36 2.66
C GLU A 105 -5.31 -3.10 2.31
N THR A 106 -4.49 -4.17 2.34
CA THR A 106 -3.09 -4.10 1.98
C THR A 106 -2.60 -5.34 1.22
N TYR A 107 -1.57 -5.15 0.40
CA TYR A 107 -1.05 -6.14 -0.54
C TYR A 107 0.44 -6.37 -0.36
N SER A 108 0.87 -7.61 -0.56
CA SER A 108 2.27 -7.99 -0.45
C SER A 108 3.02 -7.92 -1.79
N TYR A 109 4.34 -7.86 -1.69
CA TYR A 109 5.30 -7.84 -2.78
C TYR A 109 6.40 -8.86 -2.54
N TYR A 110 6.58 -9.78 -3.49
CA TYR A 110 7.55 -10.87 -3.40
C TYR A 110 8.69 -10.77 -4.42
N GLY A 111 8.92 -9.58 -4.99
CA GLY A 111 9.96 -9.36 -5.99
C GLY A 111 11.35 -9.06 -5.39
N PRO A 112 12.37 -8.91 -6.26
CA PRO A 112 13.78 -8.82 -5.84
C PRO A 112 14.12 -7.55 -5.05
N LEU A 113 13.37 -6.47 -5.23
CA LEU A 113 13.62 -5.20 -4.51
C LEU A 113 13.36 -5.31 -3.01
N ASN A 114 12.71 -6.39 -2.57
CA ASN A 114 12.41 -6.64 -1.18
C ASN A 114 13.69 -6.76 -0.33
N LEU A 115 14.79 -7.23 -0.94
CA LEU A 115 16.10 -7.28 -0.29
C LEU A 115 16.60 -5.88 0.12
N LEU A 116 16.36 -4.86 -0.71
CA LEU A 116 16.82 -3.49 -0.46
C LEU A 116 16.00 -2.77 0.61
N THR A 117 14.79 -3.27 0.87
CA THR A 117 13.84 -2.71 1.82
C THR A 117 13.64 -3.62 3.03
N TYR A 118 14.61 -4.50 3.30
CA TYR A 118 14.59 -5.36 4.49
C TYR A 118 13.31 -6.20 4.60
N ASN A 119 12.89 -6.82 3.50
CA ASN A 119 11.74 -7.73 3.43
C ASN A 119 10.36 -7.12 3.78
N VAL A 120 10.23 -5.79 3.82
CA VAL A 120 8.95 -5.10 4.09
C VAL A 120 7.82 -5.47 3.11
N GLY A 121 8.17 -5.93 1.91
CA GLY A 121 7.24 -6.45 0.91
C GLY A 121 6.47 -7.69 1.36
N LEU A 122 6.93 -8.46 2.35
CA LEU A 122 6.08 -9.42 3.07
C LEU A 122 5.16 -8.67 4.04
N HIS A 123 4.33 -7.82 3.44
CA HIS A 123 3.65 -6.74 4.14
C HIS A 123 2.46 -7.30 4.93
N ASN A 124 1.72 -8.25 4.35
CA ASN A 124 0.60 -8.89 5.05
C ASN A 124 1.11 -9.68 6.26
N GLU A 125 2.19 -10.45 6.09
CA GLU A 125 2.83 -11.18 7.17
C GLU A 125 3.33 -10.25 8.28
N HIS A 126 3.91 -9.10 7.90
CA HIS A 126 4.37 -8.10 8.85
C HIS A 126 3.21 -7.50 9.67
N HIS A 127 2.09 -7.20 9.02
CA HIS A 127 0.91 -6.63 9.69
C HIS A 127 0.16 -7.63 10.57
N ASP A 128 0.10 -8.91 10.16
CA ASP A 128 -0.50 -9.97 10.95
C ASP A 128 0.37 -10.34 12.16
N PHE A 129 1.68 -10.33 12.00
CA PHE A 129 2.65 -10.72 13.02
C PHE A 129 3.71 -9.63 13.25
N PRO A 130 3.35 -8.46 13.80
CA PRO A 130 4.25 -7.31 13.95
C PRO A 130 5.43 -7.57 14.90
N ALA A 131 5.33 -8.61 15.73
CA ALA A 131 6.41 -9.02 16.64
C ALA A 131 7.47 -9.91 15.96
N VAL A 132 7.23 -10.39 14.74
CA VAL A 132 8.19 -11.21 13.99
C VAL A 132 9.17 -10.28 13.26
N PRO A 133 10.49 -10.44 13.47
CA PRO A 133 11.47 -9.59 12.80
C PRO A 133 11.49 -9.88 11.30
N TRP A 134 11.82 -8.86 10.52
CA TRP A 134 11.85 -8.90 9.06
C TRP A 134 12.73 -10.03 8.45
N THR A 135 13.78 -10.45 9.18
CA THR A 135 14.65 -11.55 8.78
C THR A 135 13.97 -12.92 8.79
N ARG A 136 12.84 -13.06 9.48
CA ARG A 136 12.07 -14.30 9.63
C ARG A 136 10.75 -14.30 8.87
N LEU A 137 10.40 -13.23 8.17
CA LEU A 137 9.12 -13.15 7.44
C LEU A 137 9.01 -14.23 6.35
N TYR A 138 10.09 -14.55 5.64
CA TYR A 138 10.06 -15.67 4.69
C TYR A 138 9.81 -17.03 5.35
N ALA A 139 10.33 -17.25 6.56
CA ALA A 139 10.06 -18.48 7.30
C ALA A 139 8.58 -18.53 7.72
N LEU A 140 8.02 -17.40 8.17
CA LEU A 140 6.61 -17.24 8.49
C LEU A 140 5.72 -17.51 7.26
N HIS A 141 6.03 -16.88 6.12
CA HIS A 141 5.33 -17.10 4.86
C HIS A 141 5.33 -18.59 4.48
N ASN A 142 6.46 -19.28 4.60
CA ASN A 142 6.55 -20.70 4.26
C ASN A 142 5.70 -21.61 5.19
N ILE A 143 5.52 -21.23 6.45
CA ILE A 143 4.70 -21.97 7.43
C ILE A 143 3.21 -21.79 7.15
N ALA A 144 2.81 -20.61 6.70
CA ALA A 144 1.41 -20.20 6.51
C ALA A 144 1.08 -19.88 5.04
N LYS A 145 1.73 -20.55 4.09
CA LYS A 145 1.66 -20.24 2.66
C LYS A 145 0.23 -20.30 2.12
N GLU A 146 -0.58 -21.20 2.65
CA GLU A 146 -1.98 -21.40 2.28
C GLU A 146 -2.86 -20.18 2.58
N PHE A 147 -2.43 -19.29 3.48
CA PHE A 147 -3.14 -18.05 3.80
C PHE A 147 -2.67 -16.87 2.93
N TYR A 148 -1.44 -16.91 2.42
CA TYR A 148 -0.82 -15.78 1.72
C TYR A 148 -0.69 -15.96 0.21
N GLU A 149 -0.49 -17.19 -0.29
CA GLU A 149 -0.35 -17.47 -1.72
C GLU A 149 -1.62 -17.25 -2.57
N PRO A 150 -2.84 -17.44 -2.04
CA PRO A 150 -4.08 -17.10 -2.76
C PRO A 150 -4.32 -15.59 -2.84
N LEU A 151 -3.68 -14.80 -1.98
CA LEU A 151 -3.90 -13.36 -1.91
C LEU A 151 -3.26 -12.64 -3.11
N PRO A 152 -3.89 -11.55 -3.57
CA PRO A 152 -3.33 -10.71 -4.62
C PRO A 152 -2.00 -10.11 -4.17
N SER A 153 -1.03 -10.04 -5.09
CA SER A 153 0.31 -9.56 -4.78
C SER A 153 0.94 -8.84 -5.97
N HIS A 154 1.79 -7.85 -5.69
CA HIS A 154 2.55 -7.14 -6.71
C HIS A 154 3.91 -7.82 -6.94
N ARG A 155 4.40 -7.81 -8.18
CA ARG A 155 5.69 -8.46 -8.54
C ARG A 155 6.80 -7.51 -8.94
N SER A 156 6.44 -6.29 -9.31
CA SER A 156 7.40 -5.26 -9.68
C SER A 156 6.91 -3.88 -9.25
N TRP A 157 7.60 -3.24 -8.32
CA TRP A 157 7.30 -1.86 -7.95
C TRP A 157 7.57 -0.86 -9.07
N VAL A 158 8.53 -1.16 -9.95
CA VAL A 158 8.75 -0.36 -11.17
C VAL A 158 7.54 -0.41 -12.07
N TRP A 159 6.98 -1.62 -12.27
CA TRP A 159 5.76 -1.80 -13.03
C TRP A 159 4.58 -1.09 -12.36
N VAL A 160 4.44 -1.19 -11.03
CA VAL A 160 3.39 -0.48 -10.29
C VAL A 160 3.48 1.03 -10.52
N ILE A 161 4.67 1.62 -10.42
CA ILE A 161 4.88 3.05 -10.70
C ILE A 161 4.52 3.39 -12.15
N TYR A 162 5.02 2.59 -13.11
CA TYR A 162 4.77 2.79 -14.54
C TYR A 162 3.27 2.77 -14.85
N THR A 163 2.58 1.73 -14.41
CA THR A 163 1.14 1.54 -14.61
C THR A 163 0.35 2.64 -13.91
N PHE A 164 0.73 3.02 -12.69
CA PHE A 164 0.06 4.10 -11.96
C PHE A 164 0.17 5.46 -12.66
N ILE A 165 1.28 5.72 -13.37
CA ILE A 165 1.49 7.00 -14.07
C ILE A 165 0.87 6.99 -15.47
N LEU A 166 0.92 5.86 -16.17
CA LEU A 166 0.65 5.80 -17.62
C LEU A 166 -0.64 5.08 -17.99
N ASP A 167 -1.20 4.24 -17.13
CA ASP A 167 -2.44 3.54 -17.41
C ASP A 167 -3.65 4.41 -17.03
N SER A 168 -4.51 4.72 -17.99
CA SER A 168 -5.72 5.52 -17.76
C SER A 168 -6.76 4.84 -16.88
N ASN A 169 -6.64 3.51 -16.66
CA ASN A 169 -7.52 2.74 -15.79
C ASN A 169 -7.05 2.73 -14.33
N VAL A 170 -5.90 3.36 -14.03
CA VAL A 170 -5.31 3.42 -12.69
C VAL A 170 -5.20 4.88 -12.25
N GLY A 171 -5.64 5.17 -11.04
CA GLY A 171 -5.56 6.50 -10.45
C GLY A 171 -5.56 6.49 -8.93
N LEU A 172 -5.62 7.69 -8.35
CA LEU A 172 -5.64 7.92 -6.89
C LEU A 172 -6.83 7.28 -6.15
N TRP A 173 -7.80 6.76 -6.90
CA TRP A 173 -9.04 6.18 -6.41
C TRP A 173 -9.07 4.65 -6.47
N CYS A 174 -8.06 3.99 -7.07
CA CYS A 174 -7.95 2.53 -7.12
C CYS A 174 -7.49 1.90 -5.79
N ARG A 175 -7.75 2.58 -4.66
CA ARG A 175 -7.52 2.07 -3.31
C ARG A 175 -8.80 1.36 -2.83
N VAL A 176 -8.63 0.17 -2.29
CA VAL A 176 -9.73 -0.57 -1.66
C VAL A 176 -10.34 0.27 -0.54
N LYS A 177 -11.67 0.38 -0.55
CA LYS A 177 -12.46 0.92 0.57
C LYS A 177 -13.45 -0.15 1.00
N ARG A 178 -13.59 -0.38 2.31
CA ARG A 178 -14.69 -1.20 2.85
C ARG A 178 -16.04 -0.63 2.41
N ALA A 179 -16.95 -1.51 1.99
CA ALA A 179 -18.33 -1.13 1.67
C ALA A 179 -19.05 -0.45 2.85
N GLU A 180 -18.74 -0.89 4.08
CA GLU A 180 -19.33 -0.30 5.30
C GLU A 180 -18.69 1.02 5.73
N GLY A 181 -17.61 1.47 5.06
CA GLY A 181 -16.77 2.57 5.53
C GLY A 181 -15.94 2.17 6.76
N GLY A 182 -14.69 2.62 6.83
CA GLY A 182 -13.86 2.38 8.01
C GLY A 182 -14.47 3.04 9.25
N ARG A 183 -14.28 2.44 10.44
CA ARG A 183 -14.71 3.04 11.71
C ARG A 183 -14.14 4.46 11.84
N ILE A 184 -15.01 5.47 11.90
CA ILE A 184 -14.63 6.86 12.14
C ILE A 184 -14.04 6.93 13.56
N VAL A 185 -12.71 6.91 13.66
CA VAL A 185 -12.01 7.12 14.93
C VAL A 185 -11.73 8.61 15.08
N GLY A 186 -12.35 9.22 16.10
CA GLY A 186 -12.26 10.67 16.39
C GLY A 186 -13.57 11.45 16.23
N GLY A 187 -14.66 10.80 15.79
CA GLY A 187 -16.00 11.42 15.78
C GLY A 187 -16.66 11.32 17.15
N GLY A 188 -16.68 12.42 17.89
CA GLY A 188 -17.45 12.51 19.13
C GLY A 188 -18.94 12.24 18.88
N GLY A 189 -19.47 11.23 19.57
CA GLY A 189 -20.89 11.04 19.91
C GLY A 189 -21.90 11.07 18.76
N GLY A 190 -22.25 9.89 18.22
CA GLY A 190 -23.45 9.75 17.40
C GLY A 190 -23.66 8.34 16.84
N GLY A 191 -24.52 7.57 17.51
CA GLY A 191 -25.37 6.52 16.93
C GLY A 191 -24.70 5.40 16.12
N ALA A 192 -24.52 4.23 16.74
CA ALA A 192 -24.30 2.98 16.01
C ALA A 192 -25.58 2.61 15.22
N THR A 193 -25.51 2.62 13.88
CA THR A 193 -26.50 1.95 13.03
C THR A 193 -25.97 0.59 12.62
N ALA A 194 -26.78 -0.44 12.86
CA ALA A 194 -26.49 -1.84 12.67
C ALA A 194 -26.12 -2.21 11.22
N ALA A 195 -25.25 -3.21 11.10
CA ALA A 195 -24.85 -3.85 9.85
C ALA A 195 -26.06 -4.49 9.14
N GLY A 196 -26.19 -4.19 7.84
CA GLY A 196 -27.17 -4.75 6.94
C GLY A 196 -26.52 -5.78 6.02
N ASP A 197 -27.10 -6.97 6.04
CA ASP A 197 -26.80 -8.17 5.27
C ASP A 197 -26.76 -7.98 3.74
N GLY A 198 -25.91 -8.77 3.07
CA GLY A 198 -26.02 -9.16 1.66
C GLY A 198 -26.11 -8.05 0.61
N GLY A 199 -24.96 -7.60 0.08
CA GLY A 199 -24.93 -6.83 -1.15
C GLY A 199 -23.51 -6.68 -1.69
N GLY A 200 -23.26 -7.16 -2.91
CA GLY A 200 -22.02 -6.87 -3.63
C GLY A 200 -21.76 -5.36 -3.79
N TRP A 201 -20.53 -5.05 -4.17
CA TRP A 201 -19.99 -3.70 -4.35
C TRP A 201 -20.98 -2.71 -4.97
N LYS A 202 -21.23 -1.59 -4.30
CA LYS A 202 -22.03 -0.51 -4.88
C LYS A 202 -21.19 0.29 -5.86
N GLU A 203 -21.81 0.77 -6.94
CA GLU A 203 -21.18 1.61 -7.97
C GLU A 203 -20.60 2.94 -7.42
N SER A 204 -21.05 3.36 -6.23
CA SER A 204 -20.47 4.48 -5.47
C SER A 204 -19.15 4.14 -4.74
N GLU A 205 -18.86 2.85 -4.56
CA GLU A 205 -17.64 2.31 -3.94
C GLU A 205 -16.60 1.91 -4.99
N ILE A 206 -17.04 1.71 -6.23
CA ILE A 206 -16.22 1.53 -7.43
C ILE A 206 -16.41 2.77 -8.32
N GLN A 207 -16.00 3.95 -7.86
CA GLN A 207 -15.96 5.13 -8.74
C GLN A 207 -14.55 5.26 -9.34
N ASN A 208 -14.49 4.89 -10.63
CA ASN A 208 -13.40 4.96 -11.62
C ASN A 208 -12.06 5.54 -11.17
#